data_AF-A0A7X3UXK6-F1
#
_entry.id   AF-A0A7X3UXK6-F1
#
_cell.length_a   1.000
_cell.length_b   1.000
_cell.length_c   1.000
_cell.angle_alpha   90.00
_cell.angle_beta   90.00
_cell.angle_gamma   90.00
#
_symmetry.space_group_name_H-M   'P 1'
#
loop_
_entity.id
_entity.type
_entity.pdbx_description
1 polymer ?
#
loop_
_entity_poly.entity_id
_entity_poly.type
_entity_poly.pdbx_seq_one_letter_code
_entity_poly.pdbx_strand_id
1 'polypeptide(L)'
;NGGILREDDLAQIPVPIEREPLAGRFGRDQLFTMPLPAAGRTLVELLNIHRSLPRELRDIDTPDGAVCLAKAIQQALIDRNDRPIDPNLYPQVTDKQMLDRRYAREVARRIAPIRTSGETTHLSVMDADGNAVALTQSIENVYGSCAASPQLGFLYNNYMSAFNYTDPSHPYYLRPNAVPWASVAPTIVFRHERPWLAIGSPGSERIPPAILQVLLRLRESSPLAAVDAPRIHCSLQGVVSAEASRIPTDVLDALEAAGFELNRREPYSFYMGCVQMVMADGDRLVGVADPRRDGAAAGPASAPAKLAPAE
;
A
#
# COMPACT_ATOMS: atom_id res chain seq x y z
N ASN A 1 -33.49 -4.69 -4.48
CA ASN A 1 -32.53 -3.83 -5.22
C ASN A 1 -31.97 -4.44 -6.50
N GLY A 2 -32.46 -5.59 -7.00
CA GLY A 2 -31.98 -6.17 -8.27
C GLY A 2 -30.53 -6.71 -8.26
N GLY A 3 -29.92 -6.88 -7.08
CA GLY A 3 -28.61 -7.51 -6.93
C GLY A 3 -28.66 -9.01 -7.24
N ILE A 4 -27.51 -9.57 -7.62
CA ILE A 4 -27.40 -10.96 -8.08
C ILE A 4 -27.07 -11.99 -6.98
N LEU A 5 -26.66 -11.52 -5.79
CA LEU A 5 -26.23 -12.35 -4.66
C LEU A 5 -27.40 -13.18 -4.09
N ARG A 6 -27.15 -14.48 -3.87
CA ARG A 6 -28.09 -15.47 -3.35
C ARG A 6 -27.58 -16.08 -2.04
N GLU A 7 -28.46 -16.81 -1.36
CA GLU A 7 -28.11 -17.58 -0.16
C GLU A 7 -27.08 -18.67 -0.48
N ASP A 8 -27.20 -19.35 -1.62
CA ASP A 8 -26.23 -20.35 -2.10
C ASP A 8 -24.82 -19.76 -2.29
N ASP A 9 -24.71 -18.50 -2.72
CA ASP A 9 -23.40 -17.82 -2.90
C ASP A 9 -22.74 -17.56 -1.54
N LEU A 10 -23.54 -17.23 -0.51
CA LEU A 10 -23.06 -17.04 0.86
C LEU A 10 -22.65 -18.37 1.51
N ALA A 11 -23.40 -19.44 1.24
CA ALA A 11 -23.06 -20.80 1.69
C ALA A 11 -21.78 -21.35 1.03
N GLN A 12 -21.38 -20.82 -0.12
CA GLN A 12 -20.17 -21.19 -0.85
C GLN A 12 -18.94 -20.29 -0.56
N ILE A 13 -19.03 -19.35 0.39
CA ILE A 13 -17.88 -18.52 0.77
C ILE A 13 -16.73 -19.45 1.24
N PRO A 14 -15.56 -19.42 0.59
CA PRO A 14 -14.46 -20.31 0.94
C PRO A 14 -13.88 -19.97 2.32
N VAL A 15 -13.30 -20.98 2.96
CA VAL A 15 -12.45 -20.76 4.14
C VAL A 15 -11.33 -19.75 3.81
N PRO A 16 -10.83 -18.97 4.79
CA PRO A 16 -9.75 -18.02 4.57
C PRO A 16 -8.55 -18.68 3.89
N ILE A 17 -8.17 -18.19 2.71
CA ILE A 17 -7.07 -18.77 1.92
C ILE A 17 -5.75 -18.21 2.44
N GLU A 18 -5.06 -19.01 3.26
CA GLU A 18 -3.68 -18.78 3.67
C GLU A 18 -2.73 -18.75 2.45
N ARG A 19 -1.75 -17.85 2.47
CA ARG A 19 -0.78 -17.68 1.39
C ARG A 19 0.59 -17.32 1.94
N GLU A 20 1.63 -17.92 1.37
CA GLU A 20 3.02 -17.51 1.61
C GLU A 20 3.21 -16.03 1.30
N PRO A 21 3.79 -15.23 2.23
CA PRO A 21 3.94 -13.81 2.03
C PRO A 21 4.97 -13.48 0.95
N LEU A 22 4.71 -12.42 0.18
CA LEU A 22 5.67 -11.93 -0.79
C LEU A 22 6.87 -11.29 -0.08
N ALA A 23 8.03 -11.91 -0.23
CA ALA A 23 9.29 -11.41 0.30
C ALA A 23 9.93 -10.31 -0.57
N GLY A 24 10.38 -9.25 0.07
CA GLY A 24 11.15 -8.14 -0.47
C GLY A 24 12.27 -7.72 0.50
N ARG A 25 12.88 -6.55 0.26
CA ARG A 25 13.90 -5.99 1.16
C ARG A 25 13.76 -4.48 1.30
N PHE A 26 13.90 -4.01 2.54
CA PHE A 26 14.00 -2.59 2.87
C PHE A 26 15.40 -2.32 3.44
N GLY A 27 16.29 -1.75 2.61
CA GLY A 27 17.70 -1.61 2.98
C GLY A 27 18.39 -2.97 3.17
N ARG A 28 18.76 -3.29 4.42
CA ARG A 28 19.27 -4.61 4.83
C ARG A 28 18.16 -5.52 5.38
N ASP A 29 17.11 -4.93 5.95
CA ASP A 29 16.00 -5.63 6.58
C ASP A 29 15.15 -6.40 5.56
N GLN A 30 14.53 -7.47 6.03
CA GLN A 30 13.64 -8.30 5.21
C GLN A 30 12.21 -7.76 5.31
N LEU A 31 11.52 -7.67 4.18
CA LEU A 31 10.15 -7.15 4.14
C LEU A 31 9.22 -8.25 3.64
N PHE A 32 8.07 -8.41 4.26
CA PHE A 32 7.01 -9.32 3.85
C PHE A 32 5.73 -8.53 3.63
N THR A 33 5.02 -8.83 2.54
CA THR A 33 3.76 -8.16 2.19
C THR A 33 2.82 -9.12 1.46
N MET A 34 1.57 -8.74 1.25
CA MET A 34 0.57 -9.63 0.66
C MET A 34 0.91 -9.99 -0.81
N PRO A 35 0.92 -11.28 -1.21
CA PRO A 35 1.11 -11.70 -2.59
C PRO A 35 -0.12 -11.39 -3.46
N LEU A 36 -0.11 -11.81 -4.74
CA LEU A 36 -1.31 -11.76 -5.59
C LEU A 36 -2.51 -12.44 -4.89
N PRO A 37 -3.74 -11.91 -5.05
CA PRO A 37 -4.18 -10.83 -5.96
C PRO A 37 -3.99 -9.40 -5.40
N ALA A 38 -3.21 -9.20 -4.33
CA ALA A 38 -2.98 -7.90 -3.71
C ALA A 38 -1.80 -7.11 -4.36
N ALA A 39 -1.55 -5.89 -3.87
CA ALA A 39 -0.57 -4.95 -4.46
C ALA A 39 0.82 -4.99 -3.80
N GLY A 40 1.15 -6.01 -3.00
CA GLY A 40 2.47 -6.12 -2.38
C GLY A 40 3.62 -6.12 -3.40
N ARG A 41 3.41 -6.68 -4.61
CA ARG A 41 4.42 -6.64 -5.69
C ARG A 41 4.78 -5.22 -6.13
N THR A 42 3.81 -4.31 -6.13
CA THR A 42 4.02 -2.88 -6.46
C THR A 42 4.83 -2.17 -5.38
N LEU A 43 4.64 -2.51 -4.09
CA LEU A 43 5.51 -1.99 -3.02
C LEU A 43 6.95 -2.50 -3.16
N VAL A 44 7.14 -3.79 -3.44
CA VAL A 44 8.46 -4.40 -3.64
C VAL A 44 9.16 -3.82 -4.88
N GLU A 45 8.43 -3.61 -5.96
CA GLU A 45 8.91 -2.94 -7.17
C GLU A 45 9.37 -1.51 -6.88
N LEU A 46 8.54 -0.69 -6.22
CA LEU A 46 8.90 0.68 -5.83
C LEU A 46 10.18 0.75 -4.99
N LEU A 47 10.32 -0.16 -4.02
CA LEU A 47 11.54 -0.29 -3.21
C LEU A 47 12.77 -0.67 -4.05
N ASN A 48 12.61 -1.54 -5.04
CA ASN A 48 13.67 -1.93 -5.96
C ASN A 48 14.06 -0.79 -6.92
N ILE A 49 13.08 -0.02 -7.44
CA ILE A 49 13.30 1.15 -8.31
C ILE A 49 14.04 2.23 -7.52
N HIS A 50 13.51 2.64 -6.37
CA HIS A 50 14.13 3.66 -5.50
C HIS A 50 15.57 3.33 -5.15
N ARG A 51 15.83 2.09 -4.71
CA ARG A 51 17.18 1.59 -4.42
C ARG A 51 18.12 1.66 -5.64
N SER A 52 17.59 1.57 -6.85
CA SER A 52 18.36 1.54 -8.10
C SER A 52 18.69 2.92 -8.65
N LEU A 53 18.05 3.99 -8.16
CA LEU A 53 18.39 5.37 -8.49
C LEU A 53 19.81 5.75 -8.02
N PRO A 54 20.48 6.74 -8.64
CA PRO A 54 21.64 7.43 -8.06
C PRO A 54 21.35 7.92 -6.63
N ARG A 55 22.36 8.02 -5.76
CA ARG A 55 22.15 8.30 -4.31
C ARG A 55 21.50 9.68 -4.10
N GLU A 56 21.96 10.65 -4.86
CA GLU A 56 21.50 12.03 -4.95
C GLU A 56 20.02 12.15 -5.38
N LEU A 57 19.48 11.18 -6.12
CA LEU A 57 18.08 11.15 -6.56
C LEU A 57 17.15 10.32 -5.63
N ARG A 58 17.67 9.85 -4.48
CA ARG A 58 16.90 9.02 -3.54
C ARG A 58 16.22 9.81 -2.43
N ASP A 59 16.60 11.06 -2.21
CA ASP A 59 15.96 11.89 -1.20
C ASP A 59 14.65 12.46 -1.75
N ILE A 60 13.54 11.84 -1.36
CA ILE A 60 12.20 12.14 -1.88
C ILE A 60 11.67 13.52 -1.47
N ASP A 61 12.34 14.19 -0.53
CA ASP A 61 11.99 15.52 -0.05
C ASP A 61 12.79 16.63 -0.78
N THR A 62 13.69 16.25 -1.70
CA THR A 62 14.35 17.17 -2.65
C THR A 62 13.57 17.32 -3.96
N PRO A 63 13.73 18.42 -4.72
CA PRO A 63 13.02 18.61 -5.99
C PRO A 63 13.23 17.47 -7.00
N ASP A 64 14.48 17.09 -7.28
CA ASP A 64 14.78 16.01 -8.22
C ASP A 64 14.33 14.63 -7.72
N GLY A 65 14.46 14.37 -6.40
CA GLY A 65 14.01 13.12 -5.80
C GLY A 65 12.50 12.98 -5.72
N ALA A 66 11.75 14.08 -5.55
CA ALA A 66 10.29 14.11 -5.64
C ALA A 66 9.81 13.84 -7.07
N VAL A 67 10.48 14.39 -8.10
CA VAL A 67 10.24 14.05 -9.51
C VAL A 67 10.53 12.56 -9.76
N CYS A 68 11.63 12.02 -9.23
CA CYS A 68 11.94 10.60 -9.34
C CYS A 68 10.92 9.70 -8.61
N LEU A 69 10.43 10.13 -7.44
CA LEU A 69 9.36 9.45 -6.71
C LEU A 69 8.06 9.44 -7.53
N ALA A 70 7.61 10.59 -8.02
CA ALA A 70 6.39 10.69 -8.82
C ALA A 70 6.44 9.76 -10.04
N LYS A 71 7.57 9.76 -10.76
CA LYS A 71 7.84 8.82 -11.85
C LYS A 71 7.78 7.37 -11.37
N ALA A 72 8.55 6.99 -10.34
CA ALA A 72 8.58 5.62 -9.83
C ALA A 72 7.17 5.09 -9.43
N ILE A 73 6.35 5.92 -8.77
CA ILE A 73 4.96 5.60 -8.43
C ILE A 73 4.16 5.27 -9.69
N GLN A 74 4.16 6.18 -10.66
CA GLN A 74 3.47 6.01 -11.94
C GLN A 74 3.89 4.72 -12.66
N GLN A 75 5.19 4.45 -12.79
CA GLN A 75 5.65 3.27 -13.51
C GLN A 75 5.27 1.95 -12.82
N ALA A 76 5.38 1.87 -11.50
CA ALA A 76 4.98 0.66 -10.77
C ALA A 76 3.47 0.39 -10.81
N LEU A 77 2.67 1.44 -11.02
CA LEU A 77 1.24 1.30 -11.28
C LEU A 77 0.95 0.89 -12.74
N ILE A 78 1.73 1.35 -13.73
CA ILE A 78 1.66 0.82 -15.11
C ILE A 78 1.99 -0.66 -15.08
N ASP A 79 3.09 -1.00 -14.41
CA ASP A 79 3.58 -2.37 -14.40
C ASP A 79 2.63 -3.32 -13.67
N ARG A 80 1.92 -2.83 -12.65
CA ARG A 80 0.78 -3.51 -12.03
C ARG A 80 -0.37 -3.69 -13.02
N ASN A 81 -0.78 -2.63 -13.73
CA ASN A 81 -1.93 -2.60 -14.63
C ASN A 81 -1.74 -3.54 -15.84
N ASP A 82 -0.57 -3.48 -16.48
CA ASP A 82 -0.30 -4.16 -17.75
C ASP A 82 0.06 -5.65 -17.59
N ARG A 83 0.27 -6.11 -16.34
CA ARG A 83 0.56 -7.51 -16.00
C ARG A 83 -0.49 -8.11 -15.06
N PRO A 84 -1.78 -8.12 -15.41
CA PRO A 84 -2.83 -8.74 -14.60
C PRO A 84 -2.58 -10.25 -14.47
N ILE A 85 -2.62 -10.79 -13.26
CA ILE A 85 -2.48 -12.24 -13.00
C ILE A 85 -3.39 -12.63 -11.85
N ASP A 86 -4.34 -13.51 -12.11
CA ASP A 86 -5.11 -14.20 -11.07
C ASP A 86 -4.37 -15.51 -10.68
N PRO A 87 -3.83 -15.61 -9.45
CA PRO A 87 -3.07 -16.78 -9.00
C PRO A 87 -3.96 -18.01 -8.77
N ASN A 88 -5.28 -17.84 -8.66
CA ASN A 88 -6.22 -18.96 -8.48
C ASN A 88 -6.56 -19.62 -9.82
N LEU A 89 -6.47 -18.88 -10.94
CA LEU A 89 -6.64 -19.39 -12.31
C LEU A 89 -5.31 -19.85 -12.93
N TYR A 90 -4.20 -19.19 -12.60
CA TYR A 90 -2.88 -19.42 -13.19
C TYR A 90 -1.79 -19.62 -12.13
N PRO A 91 -1.91 -20.61 -11.21
CA PRO A 91 -0.96 -20.81 -10.09
C PRO A 91 0.48 -21.07 -10.54
N GLN A 92 0.68 -21.57 -11.77
CA GLN A 92 1.99 -21.78 -12.39
C GLN A 92 2.68 -20.49 -12.88
N VAL A 93 1.94 -19.39 -13.04
CA VAL A 93 2.47 -18.13 -13.59
C VAL A 93 3.03 -17.26 -12.48
N THR A 94 4.33 -17.42 -12.20
CA THR A 94 5.07 -16.50 -11.34
C THR A 94 5.67 -15.36 -12.15
N ASP A 95 4.96 -14.24 -12.27
CA ASP A 95 5.56 -13.02 -12.80
C ASP A 95 6.55 -12.41 -11.80
N LYS A 96 7.82 -12.69 -12.06
CA LYS A 96 8.95 -12.18 -11.30
C LYS A 96 9.51 -10.89 -11.88
N GLN A 97 8.96 -10.35 -12.98
CA GLN A 97 9.53 -9.17 -13.65
C GLN A 97 9.50 -7.94 -12.73
N MET A 98 8.34 -7.63 -12.14
CA MET A 98 8.19 -6.53 -11.16
C MET A 98 9.06 -6.70 -9.90
N LEU A 99 9.49 -7.93 -9.62
CA LEU A 99 10.34 -8.28 -8.48
C LEU A 99 11.85 -8.30 -8.83
N ASP A 100 12.21 -8.28 -10.12
CA ASP A 100 13.58 -8.42 -10.59
C ASP A 100 14.32 -7.07 -10.55
N ARG A 101 15.46 -7.04 -9.86
CA ARG A 101 16.30 -5.83 -9.73
C ARG A 101 16.92 -5.36 -11.04
N ARG A 102 16.95 -6.17 -12.10
CA ARG A 102 17.38 -5.77 -13.45
C ARG A 102 16.27 -4.97 -14.11
N TYR A 103 15.03 -5.47 -14.03
CA TYR A 103 13.86 -4.76 -14.54
C TYR A 103 13.70 -3.40 -13.86
N ALA A 104 13.79 -3.34 -12.53
CA ALA A 104 13.76 -2.07 -11.80
C ALA A 104 14.84 -1.05 -12.23
N ARG A 105 16.01 -1.53 -12.70
CA ARG A 105 17.09 -0.69 -13.26
C ARG A 105 16.81 -0.23 -14.70
N GLU A 106 15.99 -0.94 -15.46
CA GLU A 106 15.54 -0.54 -16.79
C GLU A 106 14.37 0.46 -16.70
N VAL A 107 13.41 0.17 -15.82
CA VAL A 107 12.31 1.08 -15.44
C VAL A 107 12.84 2.44 -15.00
N ALA A 108 13.83 2.47 -14.10
CA ALA A 108 14.45 3.71 -13.61
C ALA A 108 15.04 4.62 -14.71
N ARG A 109 15.10 4.15 -15.97
CA ARG A 109 15.60 4.90 -17.14
C ARG A 109 14.50 5.38 -18.11
N ARG A 110 13.20 5.08 -17.90
CA ARG A 110 12.19 5.04 -19.02
C ARG A 110 10.79 5.66 -18.82
N ILE A 111 10.47 6.24 -17.68
CA ILE A 111 9.09 6.34 -17.15
C ILE A 111 8.09 7.28 -17.90
N ALA A 112 6.81 6.86 -18.03
CA ALA A 112 5.66 7.54 -18.70
C ALA A 112 4.24 7.13 -18.09
N PRO A 113 3.02 7.57 -18.57
CA PRO A 113 1.68 7.54 -17.84
C PRO A 113 0.49 6.53 -18.19
N ILE A 114 -0.68 6.54 -17.44
CA ILE A 114 -1.92 5.62 -17.36
C ILE A 114 -3.18 6.22 -16.55
N ARG A 115 -4.10 5.52 -15.77
CA ARG A 115 -5.11 6.09 -14.74
C ARG A 115 -5.74 5.17 -13.60
N THR A 116 -5.97 5.59 -12.30
CA THR A 116 -7.11 5.13 -11.37
C THR A 116 -7.50 6.04 -10.13
N SER A 117 -8.37 5.57 -9.19
CA SER A 117 -8.73 6.12 -7.84
C SER A 117 -9.37 5.04 -6.87
N GLY A 118 -9.76 5.34 -5.62
CA GLY A 118 -10.45 4.40 -4.66
C GLY A 118 -10.07 4.55 -3.15
N GLU A 119 -10.67 3.81 -2.19
CA GLU A 119 -10.46 3.93 -0.71
C GLU A 119 -10.39 2.57 0.07
N THR A 120 -10.08 2.56 1.39
CA THR A 120 -9.85 1.33 2.26
C THR A 120 -9.80 1.67 3.80
N THR A 121 -9.59 0.70 4.72
CA THR A 121 -9.07 0.88 6.11
C THR A 121 -7.89 -0.06 6.48
N HIS A 122 -7.07 0.27 7.48
CA HIS A 122 -5.91 -0.55 7.93
C HIS A 122 -5.69 -0.49 9.46
N LEU A 123 -5.14 -1.57 10.04
CA LEU A 123 -4.75 -1.72 11.45
C LEU A 123 -3.39 -2.43 11.57
N SER A 124 -2.52 -1.93 12.45
CA SER A 124 -1.24 -2.57 12.80
C SER A 124 -1.16 -2.81 14.31
N VAL A 125 -0.70 -3.99 14.74
CA VAL A 125 -0.55 -4.40 16.14
C VAL A 125 0.75 -5.19 16.30
N MET A 126 1.46 -4.97 17.41
CA MET A 126 2.54 -5.84 17.89
C MET A 126 2.37 -6.04 19.40
N ASP A 127 2.86 -7.15 19.93
CA ASP A 127 2.87 -7.44 21.37
C ASP A 127 4.29 -7.72 21.92
N ALA A 128 4.38 -8.03 23.21
CA ALA A 128 5.65 -8.30 23.88
C ALA A 128 6.24 -9.67 23.52
N ASP A 129 5.42 -10.66 23.20
CA ASP A 129 5.88 -12.01 22.83
C ASP A 129 6.49 -12.04 21.41
N GLY A 130 6.39 -10.92 20.68
CA GLY A 130 6.94 -10.73 19.35
C GLY A 130 5.95 -11.05 18.24
N ASN A 131 4.67 -11.23 18.54
CA ASN A 131 3.64 -11.36 17.52
C ASN A 131 3.44 -10.00 16.82
N ALA A 132 3.17 -10.04 15.52
CA ALA A 132 2.92 -8.85 14.70
C ALA A 132 1.76 -9.13 13.73
N VAL A 133 0.81 -8.21 13.68
CA VAL A 133 -0.37 -8.27 12.80
C VAL A 133 -0.48 -6.97 12.01
N ALA A 134 -0.53 -7.07 10.69
CA ALA A 134 -0.86 -5.97 9.79
C ALA A 134 -2.11 -6.37 8.99
N LEU A 135 -3.24 -5.71 9.24
CA LEU A 135 -4.55 -6.07 8.70
C LEU A 135 -5.11 -4.93 7.85
N THR A 136 -5.38 -5.19 6.57
CA THR A 136 -6.07 -4.26 5.68
C THR A 136 -7.46 -4.81 5.32
N GLN A 137 -8.51 -4.03 5.58
CA GLN A 137 -9.89 -4.39 5.24
C GLN A 137 -10.50 -3.28 4.38
N SER A 138 -11.36 -3.64 3.42
CA SER A 138 -12.05 -2.66 2.59
C SER A 138 -13.42 -3.16 2.14
N ILE A 139 -14.28 -2.20 1.77
CA ILE A 139 -15.52 -2.43 1.02
C ILE A 139 -15.42 -1.87 -0.42
N GLU A 140 -14.18 -1.59 -0.86
CA GLU A 140 -13.77 -0.85 -2.06
C GLU A 140 -14.03 0.66 -1.94
N ASN A 141 -15.12 1.22 -2.47
CA ASN A 141 -15.39 2.64 -2.35
C ASN A 141 -15.90 3.06 -0.96
N VAL A 142 -15.91 4.37 -0.69
CA VAL A 142 -16.59 4.92 0.49
C VAL A 142 -18.09 4.59 0.38
N TYR A 143 -18.66 4.02 1.45
CA TYR A 143 -19.99 3.38 1.49
C TYR A 143 -20.19 2.14 0.60
N GLY A 144 -19.12 1.62 -0.03
CA GLY A 144 -19.16 0.41 -0.84
C GLY A 144 -20.14 0.53 -2.01
N SER A 145 -21.15 -0.34 -2.04
CA SER A 145 -22.22 -0.34 -3.05
C SER A 145 -23.36 0.65 -2.76
N CYS A 146 -23.24 1.46 -1.70
CA CYS A 146 -24.31 2.29 -1.15
C CYS A 146 -25.59 1.50 -0.77
N ALA A 147 -25.50 0.17 -0.63
CA ALA A 147 -26.56 -0.69 -0.11
C ALA A 147 -26.21 -1.14 1.32
N ALA A 148 -27.22 -1.14 2.19
CA ALA A 148 -27.11 -1.65 3.56
C ALA A 148 -28.11 -2.79 3.80
N SER A 149 -27.80 -3.70 4.71
CA SER A 149 -28.80 -4.64 5.23
C SER A 149 -29.74 -3.88 6.19
N PRO A 150 -31.05 -3.80 5.92
CA PRO A 150 -31.99 -3.07 6.78
C PRO A 150 -32.19 -3.74 8.15
N GLN A 151 -31.77 -5.01 8.29
CA GLN A 151 -31.92 -5.82 9.50
C GLN A 151 -30.59 -5.96 10.25
N LEU A 152 -29.47 -6.05 9.54
CA LEU A 152 -28.15 -6.37 10.11
C LEU A 152 -27.21 -5.15 10.21
N GLY A 153 -27.61 -3.99 9.66
CA GLY A 153 -26.93 -2.71 9.87
C GLY A 153 -25.57 -2.52 9.16
N PHE A 154 -25.06 -3.52 8.44
CA PHE A 154 -23.81 -3.42 7.68
C PHE A 154 -24.03 -2.96 6.23
N LEU A 155 -22.97 -2.39 5.64
CA LEU A 155 -22.88 -1.99 4.24
C LEU A 155 -22.34 -3.13 3.37
N TYR A 156 -22.88 -3.30 2.18
CA TYR A 156 -22.34 -4.23 1.18
C TYR A 156 -21.20 -3.57 0.39
N ASN A 157 -20.11 -4.30 0.17
CA ASN A 157 -19.00 -3.85 -0.66
C ASN A 157 -19.39 -3.74 -2.15
N ASN A 158 -18.60 -3.01 -2.93
CA ASN A 158 -18.76 -2.93 -4.39
C ASN A 158 -17.60 -3.56 -5.17
N TYR A 159 -16.88 -4.54 -4.60
CA TYR A 159 -15.66 -5.11 -5.20
C TYR A 159 -15.83 -5.73 -6.59
N MET A 160 -17.06 -5.95 -7.05
CA MET A 160 -17.34 -6.29 -8.45
C MET A 160 -16.83 -5.22 -9.44
N SER A 161 -16.64 -3.97 -9.00
CA SER A 161 -16.02 -2.89 -9.79
C SER A 161 -14.57 -3.17 -10.19
N ALA A 162 -13.88 -4.06 -9.47
CA ALA A 162 -12.47 -4.39 -9.72
C ALA A 162 -12.28 -5.46 -10.82
N PHE A 163 -13.36 -6.02 -11.37
CA PHE A 163 -13.29 -6.94 -12.52
C PHE A 163 -13.39 -6.19 -13.84
N ASN A 164 -12.69 -6.72 -14.84
CA ASN A 164 -12.95 -6.40 -16.23
C ASN A 164 -14.25 -7.12 -16.67
N TYR A 165 -15.15 -6.41 -17.33
CA TYR A 165 -16.42 -6.95 -17.84
C TYR A 165 -16.55 -6.84 -19.38
N THR A 166 -15.54 -6.29 -20.06
CA THR A 166 -15.54 -6.06 -21.51
C THR A 166 -14.63 -7.02 -22.28
N ASP A 167 -13.56 -7.50 -21.66
CA ASP A 167 -12.58 -8.43 -22.25
C ASP A 167 -12.57 -9.78 -21.52
N PRO A 168 -13.21 -10.83 -22.10
CA PRO A 168 -13.22 -12.18 -21.55
C PRO A 168 -11.84 -12.83 -21.38
N SER A 169 -10.82 -12.33 -22.08
CA SER A 169 -9.43 -12.82 -21.98
C SER A 169 -8.65 -12.21 -20.82
N HIS A 170 -9.13 -11.11 -20.24
CA HIS A 170 -8.51 -10.48 -19.09
C HIS A 170 -8.45 -11.46 -17.89
N PRO A 171 -7.31 -11.61 -17.20
CA PRO A 171 -7.17 -12.57 -16.09
C PRO A 171 -8.14 -12.32 -14.94
N TYR A 172 -8.52 -11.06 -14.69
CA TYR A 172 -9.61 -10.67 -13.79
C TYR A 172 -10.89 -10.32 -14.57
N TYR A 173 -11.32 -11.15 -15.51
CA TYR A 173 -12.65 -11.03 -16.11
C TYR A 173 -13.73 -11.47 -15.10
N LEU A 174 -14.88 -10.80 -15.09
CA LEU A 174 -15.98 -11.13 -14.19
C LEU A 174 -16.52 -12.55 -14.47
N ARG A 175 -16.30 -13.47 -13.53
CA ARG A 175 -16.72 -14.87 -13.59
C ARG A 175 -17.29 -15.30 -12.22
N PRO A 176 -18.19 -16.31 -12.16
CA PRO A 176 -18.65 -16.88 -10.90
C PRO A 176 -17.47 -17.32 -10.03
N ASN A 177 -17.53 -17.05 -8.73
CA ASN A 177 -16.52 -17.37 -7.72
C ASN A 177 -15.09 -16.83 -7.98
N ALA A 178 -14.93 -15.87 -8.91
CA ALA A 178 -13.65 -15.19 -9.10
C ALA A 178 -13.30 -14.28 -7.92
N VAL A 179 -12.00 -14.12 -7.63
CA VAL A 179 -11.51 -13.25 -6.56
C VAL A 179 -11.12 -11.88 -7.13
N PRO A 180 -11.62 -10.76 -6.59
CA PRO A 180 -11.35 -9.43 -7.15
C PRO A 180 -9.89 -8.99 -6.95
N TRP A 181 -9.41 -8.13 -7.85
CA TRP A 181 -8.08 -7.55 -7.76
C TRP A 181 -8.00 -6.51 -6.62
N ALA A 182 -7.15 -6.74 -5.63
CA ALA A 182 -7.00 -5.85 -4.49
C ALA A 182 -5.80 -4.89 -4.62
N SER A 183 -5.94 -3.68 -4.08
CA SER A 183 -4.86 -2.69 -3.97
C SER A 183 -4.14 -2.69 -2.62
N VAL A 184 -4.53 -3.61 -1.72
CA VAL A 184 -3.98 -3.68 -0.35
C VAL A 184 -2.51 -4.14 -0.35
N ALA A 185 -1.73 -3.67 0.61
CA ALA A 185 -0.35 -4.12 0.84
C ALA A 185 0.02 -4.07 2.34
N PRO A 186 -0.70 -4.79 3.24
CA PRO A 186 -0.25 -4.94 4.62
C PRO A 186 1.17 -5.48 4.63
N THR A 187 2.02 -4.94 5.49
CA THR A 187 3.48 -5.15 5.41
C THR A 187 4.09 -5.31 6.79
N ILE A 188 4.97 -6.31 6.93
CA ILE A 188 5.78 -6.53 8.14
C ILE A 188 7.25 -6.52 7.72
N VAL A 189 8.08 -5.75 8.42
CA VAL A 189 9.53 -5.69 8.22
C VAL A 189 10.23 -6.36 9.40
N PHE A 190 11.20 -7.22 9.09
CA PHE A 190 11.98 -8.00 10.04
C PHE A 190 13.44 -7.56 10.05
N ARG A 191 13.98 -7.36 11.25
CA ARG A 191 15.38 -7.04 11.51
C ARG A 191 15.98 -8.11 12.41
N HIS A 192 17.04 -8.78 11.95
CA HIS A 192 17.67 -9.91 12.64
C HIS A 192 16.62 -10.96 13.09
N GLU A 193 15.80 -11.42 12.15
CA GLU A 193 14.74 -12.44 12.31
C GLU A 193 13.57 -12.07 13.25
N ARG A 194 13.58 -10.89 13.89
CA ARG A 194 12.47 -10.39 14.71
C ARG A 194 11.62 -9.37 13.93
N PRO A 195 10.29 -9.36 14.09
CA PRO A 195 9.45 -8.26 13.62
C PRO A 195 9.92 -6.94 14.21
N TRP A 196 10.19 -5.98 13.33
CA TRP A 196 10.62 -4.63 13.67
C TRP A 196 9.55 -3.57 13.39
N LEU A 197 8.71 -3.79 12.38
CA LEU A 197 7.68 -2.84 11.96
C LEU A 197 6.49 -3.60 11.37
N ALA A 198 5.29 -3.39 11.93
CA ALA A 198 4.01 -3.65 11.25
C ALA A 198 3.50 -2.33 10.68
N ILE A 199 3.17 -2.29 9.38
CA ILE A 199 2.76 -1.07 8.68
C ILE A 199 1.77 -1.37 7.55
N GLY A 200 0.83 -0.45 7.35
CA GLY A 200 0.03 -0.39 6.15
C GLY A 200 -0.80 0.88 6.08
N SER A 201 -1.52 1.03 4.97
CA SER A 201 -2.37 2.18 4.69
C SER A 201 -3.65 1.73 3.98
N PRO A 202 -4.73 2.52 4.07
CA PRO A 202 -5.78 2.60 3.07
C PRO A 202 -5.46 3.56 1.91
N GLY A 203 -6.36 3.65 0.92
CA GLY A 203 -6.26 4.58 -0.22
C GLY A 203 -6.19 3.96 -1.62
N SER A 204 -6.62 2.71 -1.82
CA SER A 204 -6.52 1.99 -3.11
C SER A 204 -5.09 2.01 -3.69
N GLU A 205 -4.87 2.44 -4.94
CA GLU A 205 -3.53 2.53 -5.57
C GLU A 205 -2.51 3.38 -4.77
N ARG A 206 -2.99 4.20 -3.84
CA ARG A 206 -2.18 5.07 -2.97
C ARG A 206 -1.57 4.31 -1.79
N ILE A 207 -1.96 3.05 -1.58
CA ILE A 207 -1.46 2.20 -0.47
C ILE A 207 0.05 1.91 -0.62
N PRO A 208 0.58 1.29 -1.70
CA PRO A 208 2.01 1.11 -1.88
C PRO A 208 2.84 2.41 -1.79
N PRO A 209 2.49 3.53 -2.47
CA PRO A 209 3.30 4.75 -2.40
C PRO A 209 3.23 5.48 -1.06
N ALA A 210 2.12 5.39 -0.31
CA ALA A 210 2.06 5.92 1.06
C ALA A 210 2.99 5.14 2.01
N ILE A 211 2.95 3.80 1.95
CA ILE A 211 3.84 2.93 2.72
C ILE A 211 5.31 3.18 2.33
N LEU A 212 5.62 3.32 1.04
CA LEU A 212 6.95 3.65 0.54
C LEU A 212 7.48 4.95 1.16
N GLN A 213 6.72 6.04 1.11
CA GLN A 213 7.16 7.34 1.63
C GLN A 213 7.46 7.29 3.14
N VAL A 214 6.62 6.62 3.93
CA VAL A 214 6.88 6.43 5.36
C VAL A 214 8.13 5.56 5.59
N LEU A 215 8.26 4.43 4.90
CA LEU A 215 9.45 3.57 4.98
C LEU A 215 10.73 4.34 4.64
N LEU A 216 10.73 5.19 3.60
CA LEU A 216 11.91 5.96 3.22
C LEU A 216 12.31 6.98 4.29
N ARG A 217 11.34 7.67 4.91
CA ARG A 217 11.60 8.67 5.97
C ARG A 217 11.97 8.06 7.32
N LEU A 218 11.51 6.86 7.65
CA LEU A 218 11.91 6.10 8.86
C LEU A 218 13.41 5.81 8.97
N ARG A 219 14.22 6.10 7.94
CA ARG A 219 15.69 5.99 7.99
C ARG A 219 16.37 7.14 8.73
N GLU A 220 15.80 8.34 8.63
CA GLU A 220 16.41 9.60 9.09
C GLU A 220 15.51 10.37 10.09
N SER A 221 14.22 9.97 10.21
CA SER A 221 13.20 10.65 11.00
C SER A 221 12.55 9.72 12.05
N SER A 222 11.98 10.32 13.09
CA SER A 222 11.17 9.59 14.08
C SER A 222 9.91 8.99 13.44
N PRO A 223 9.31 7.93 14.04
CA PRO A 223 8.08 7.32 13.53
C PRO A 223 6.93 8.30 13.30
N LEU A 224 6.71 9.21 14.25
CA LEU A 224 5.68 10.24 14.13
C LEU A 224 5.99 11.19 12.96
N ALA A 225 7.23 11.69 12.84
CA ALA A 225 7.61 12.58 11.77
C ALA A 225 7.53 11.91 10.37
N ALA A 226 7.87 10.62 10.27
CA ALA A 226 7.80 9.88 9.02
C ALA A 226 6.34 9.70 8.52
N VAL A 227 5.39 9.47 9.43
CA VAL A 227 3.94 9.37 9.11
C VAL A 227 3.32 10.75 8.87
N ASP A 228 3.65 11.72 9.71
CA ASP A 228 3.14 13.10 9.64
C ASP A 228 3.54 13.81 8.34
N ALA A 229 4.78 13.60 7.89
CA ALA A 229 5.37 14.26 6.72
C ALA A 229 4.44 14.29 5.49
N PRO A 230 4.47 15.38 4.71
CA PRO A 230 3.60 15.54 3.55
C PRO A 230 3.85 14.46 2.50
N ARG A 231 2.83 14.16 1.71
CA ARG A 231 2.89 13.13 0.68
C ARG A 231 2.62 13.69 -0.70
N ILE A 232 3.18 12.98 -1.68
CA ILE A 232 2.73 13.05 -3.07
C ILE A 232 2.22 11.66 -3.51
N HIS A 233 1.32 11.66 -4.47
CA HIS A 233 0.87 10.49 -5.20
C HIS A 233 0.78 10.87 -6.66
N CYS A 234 1.69 10.35 -7.47
CA CYS A 234 1.48 10.36 -8.91
C CYS A 234 0.39 9.33 -9.19
N SER A 235 -0.79 9.79 -9.58
CA SER A 235 -1.70 8.87 -10.27
C SER A 235 -0.96 8.35 -11.49
N LEU A 236 -1.38 7.18 -11.96
CA LEU A 236 -0.90 6.62 -13.21
C LEU A 236 -0.75 7.70 -14.33
N GLN A 237 -1.62 8.71 -14.43
CA GLN A 237 -1.60 9.74 -15.50
C GLN A 237 -0.36 10.64 -15.57
N GLY A 238 0.37 10.80 -14.48
CA GLY A 238 1.17 12.01 -14.30
C GLY A 238 0.37 13.19 -13.75
N VAL A 239 -0.84 12.95 -13.24
CA VAL A 239 -1.49 13.89 -12.31
C VAL A 239 -0.94 13.57 -10.92
N VAL A 240 -0.11 14.47 -10.39
CA VAL A 240 0.47 14.36 -9.04
C VAL A 240 -0.46 15.03 -8.06
N SER A 241 -1.13 14.25 -7.22
CA SER A 241 -1.81 14.75 -6.03
C SER A 241 -0.79 15.04 -4.95
N ALA A 242 -0.80 16.25 -4.40
CA ALA A 242 0.21 16.73 -3.45
C ALA A 242 -0.45 17.57 -2.35
N GLU A 243 -0.03 17.39 -1.09
CA GLU A 243 -0.46 18.23 0.06
C GLU A 243 0.25 19.59 0.01
N ALA A 244 -0.10 20.38 -1.00
CA ALA A 244 0.75 21.44 -1.53
C ALA A 244 1.15 22.52 -0.51
N SER A 245 0.26 22.87 0.43
CA SER A 245 0.56 23.85 1.48
C SER A 245 1.58 23.38 2.54
N ARG A 246 1.93 22.08 2.54
CA ARG A 246 2.93 21.48 3.42
C ARG A 246 4.24 21.10 2.71
N ILE A 247 4.31 21.26 1.38
CA ILE A 247 5.44 20.86 0.55
C ILE A 247 6.21 22.13 0.13
N PRO A 248 7.55 22.14 0.17
CA PRO A 248 8.36 23.26 -0.33
C PRO A 248 8.02 23.64 -1.77
N THR A 249 7.98 24.95 -2.07
CA THR A 249 7.56 25.45 -3.40
C THR A 249 8.47 24.95 -4.51
N ASP A 250 9.78 24.87 -4.28
CA ASP A 250 10.77 24.36 -5.25
C ASP A 250 10.54 22.89 -5.63
N VAL A 251 10.01 22.07 -4.71
CA VAL A 251 9.58 20.70 -4.99
C VAL A 251 8.33 20.68 -5.88
N LEU A 252 7.37 21.58 -5.66
CA LEU A 252 6.18 21.70 -6.50
C LEU A 252 6.52 22.22 -7.91
N ASP A 253 7.37 23.26 -7.97
CA ASP A 253 7.83 23.88 -9.21
C ASP A 253 8.62 22.87 -10.07
N ALA A 254 9.44 22.01 -9.45
CA ALA A 254 10.16 20.94 -10.16
C ALA A 254 9.23 19.84 -10.69
N LEU A 255 8.14 19.51 -9.99
CA LEU A 255 7.12 18.58 -10.49
C LEU A 255 6.40 19.17 -11.70
N GLU A 256 5.99 20.45 -11.65
CA GLU A 256 5.37 21.16 -12.79
C GLU A 256 6.36 21.28 -13.97
N ALA A 257 7.62 21.64 -13.72
CA ALA A 257 8.68 21.72 -14.74
C ALA A 257 9.05 20.35 -15.34
N ALA A 258 8.87 19.25 -14.61
CA ALA A 258 9.00 17.89 -15.12
C ALA A 258 7.80 17.43 -15.98
N GLY A 259 6.78 18.29 -16.15
CA GLY A 259 5.61 18.04 -16.99
C GLY A 259 4.43 17.39 -16.28
N PHE A 260 4.41 17.35 -14.94
CA PHE A 260 3.28 16.82 -14.18
C PHE A 260 2.18 17.85 -13.98
N GLU A 261 0.93 17.41 -14.06
CA GLU A 261 -0.23 18.20 -13.62
C GLU A 261 -0.37 18.10 -12.09
N LEU A 262 -0.32 19.22 -11.37
CA LEU A 262 -0.51 19.21 -9.91
C LEU A 262 -1.98 19.30 -9.51
N ASN A 263 -2.48 18.22 -8.92
CA ASN A 263 -3.72 18.23 -8.16
C ASN A 263 -3.42 18.63 -6.71
N ARG A 264 -3.45 19.94 -6.44
CA ARG A 264 -3.15 20.51 -5.13
C ARG A 264 -4.25 20.12 -4.13
N ARG A 265 -3.88 19.34 -3.12
CA ARG A 265 -4.74 18.87 -2.03
C ARG A 265 -4.53 19.70 -0.76
N GLU A 266 -5.57 19.77 0.05
CA GLU A 266 -5.53 20.34 1.40
C GLU A 266 -4.48 19.65 2.30
N PRO A 267 -3.97 20.34 3.34
CA PRO A 267 -3.07 19.74 4.31
C PRO A 267 -3.78 18.58 5.03
N TYR A 268 -3.05 17.48 5.25
CA TYR A 268 -3.59 16.24 5.85
C TYR A 268 -4.79 15.67 5.08
N SER A 269 -4.79 15.78 3.75
CA SER A 269 -5.92 15.29 2.94
C SER A 269 -6.12 13.78 3.12
N PHE A 270 -7.36 13.40 3.47
CA PHE A 270 -7.85 12.02 3.55
C PHE A 270 -7.50 11.16 2.34
N TYR A 271 -7.40 11.79 1.16
CA TYR A 271 -7.01 11.16 -0.10
C TYR A 271 -5.60 10.57 -0.01
N MET A 272 -4.66 11.13 0.75
CA MET A 272 -3.24 10.74 0.75
C MET A 272 -2.91 9.49 1.60
N GLY A 273 -3.90 8.62 1.79
CA GLY A 273 -3.82 7.44 2.66
C GLY A 273 -3.88 7.80 4.16
N CYS A 274 -3.75 6.78 4.99
CA CYS A 274 -3.81 6.88 6.45
C CYS A 274 -2.96 5.76 7.07
N VAL A 275 -1.66 5.98 7.13
CA VAL A 275 -0.68 4.97 7.56
C VAL A 275 -0.82 4.68 9.05
N GLN A 276 -1.20 3.45 9.39
CA GLN A 276 -1.17 2.97 10.77
C GLN A 276 0.05 2.06 10.91
N MET A 277 0.86 2.27 11.95
CA MET A 277 2.07 1.47 12.17
C MET A 277 2.36 1.23 13.65
N VAL A 278 3.02 0.11 13.93
CA VAL A 278 3.66 -0.20 15.22
C VAL A 278 5.10 -0.64 14.93
N MET A 279 6.06 -0.07 15.65
CA MET A 279 7.49 -0.32 15.44
C MET A 279 8.18 -0.68 16.76
N ALA A 280 9.11 -1.65 16.73
CA ALA A 280 9.99 -1.95 17.84
C ALA A 280 11.15 -0.92 17.91
N ASP A 281 11.36 -0.37 19.10
CA ASP A 281 12.45 0.54 19.46
C ASP A 281 13.09 0.06 20.78
N GLY A 282 14.13 -0.76 20.66
CA GLY A 282 14.66 -1.55 21.78
C GLY A 282 13.58 -2.45 22.37
N ASP A 283 13.40 -2.38 23.69
CA ASP A 283 12.37 -3.13 24.44
C ASP A 283 10.98 -2.45 24.41
N ARG A 284 10.78 -1.41 23.59
CA ARG A 284 9.53 -0.64 23.51
C ARG A 284 8.85 -0.82 22.15
N LEU A 285 7.52 -0.66 22.16
CA LEU A 285 6.72 -0.53 20.96
C LEU A 285 6.25 0.92 20.79
N VAL A 286 6.43 1.46 19.60
CA VAL A 286 6.01 2.81 19.19
C VAL A 286 4.87 2.66 18.18
N GLY A 287 3.64 2.90 18.64
CA GLY A 287 2.47 3.00 17.77
C GLY A 287 2.31 4.41 17.22
N VAL A 288 1.96 4.55 15.95
CA VAL A 288 1.66 5.83 15.29
C VAL A 288 0.39 5.69 14.45
N ALA A 289 -0.54 6.61 14.66
CA ALA A 289 -1.72 6.79 13.83
C ALA A 289 -1.59 8.05 12.98
N ASP A 290 -1.99 7.96 11.71
CA ASP A 290 -1.89 9.07 10.76
C ASP A 290 -2.91 10.19 11.07
N PRO A 291 -2.47 11.46 11.24
CA PRO A 291 -3.36 12.59 11.50
C PRO A 291 -4.35 12.90 10.35
N ARG A 292 -4.23 12.23 9.19
CA ARG A 292 -5.15 12.38 8.04
C ARG A 292 -6.55 11.80 8.26
N ARG A 293 -6.79 11.07 9.35
CA ARG A 293 -8.09 10.51 9.78
C ARG A 293 -8.14 10.44 11.31
N ASP A 294 -9.32 10.14 11.85
CA ASP A 294 -9.58 9.99 13.30
C ASP A 294 -9.01 8.68 13.90
N GLY A 295 -7.83 8.25 13.45
CA GLY A 295 -7.14 7.07 13.97
C GLY A 295 -6.48 7.34 15.33
N ALA A 296 -6.25 6.28 16.10
CA ALA A 296 -5.60 6.37 17.40
C ALA A 296 -4.54 5.28 17.57
N ALA A 297 -3.46 5.62 18.28
CA ALA A 297 -2.43 4.67 18.72
C ALA A 297 -2.47 4.57 20.26
N ALA A 298 -2.48 3.34 20.78
CA ALA A 298 -2.53 3.07 22.21
C ALA A 298 -1.72 1.82 22.55
N GLY A 299 -1.31 1.70 23.81
CA GLY A 299 -0.69 0.51 24.38
C GLY A 299 -1.20 0.25 25.80
N PRO A 300 -0.92 -0.93 26.38
CA PRO A 300 -1.32 -1.23 27.75
C PRO A 300 -0.65 -0.28 28.74
N ALA A 301 -1.40 0.12 29.79
CA ALA A 301 -0.95 1.11 30.78
C ALA A 301 0.22 0.65 31.66
N SER A 302 0.50 -0.66 31.68
CA SER A 302 1.70 -1.25 32.26
C SER A 302 2.45 -2.07 31.20
N ALA A 303 3.77 -1.93 31.15
CA ALA A 303 4.58 -2.89 30.43
C ALA A 303 4.39 -4.28 31.05
N PRO A 304 4.18 -5.35 30.26
CA PRO A 304 4.23 -6.70 30.79
C PRO A 304 5.59 -6.94 31.46
N ALA A 305 5.59 -7.72 32.55
CA ALA A 305 6.81 -8.02 33.28
C ALA A 305 7.85 -8.61 32.33
N LYS A 306 9.10 -8.12 32.42
CA LYS A 306 10.20 -8.35 31.48
C LYS A 306 10.16 -9.76 30.85
N LEU A 307 10.26 -9.79 29.52
CA LEU A 307 10.62 -10.99 28.77
C LEU A 307 11.84 -11.65 29.42
N ALA A 308 11.62 -12.79 30.06
CA ALA A 308 12.71 -13.67 30.42
C ALA A 308 13.32 -14.20 29.11
N PRO A 309 14.66 -14.32 29.00
CA PRO A 309 15.23 -15.10 27.91
C PRO A 309 14.68 -16.53 28.01
N ALA A 310 14.17 -17.07 26.89
CA ALA A 310 13.80 -18.47 26.82
C ALA A 310 15.07 -19.33 27.02
N GLU A 311 15.00 -20.29 27.94
CA GLU A 311 16.00 -21.36 28.12
C GLU A 311 15.85 -22.45 27.04
#